data_AF-A0A383F602-F1
#
_entry.id   AF-A0A383F602-F1
#
_cell.length_a   1.000
_cell.length_b   1.000
_cell.length_c   1.000
_cell.angle_alpha   90.00
_cell.angle_beta   90.00
_cell.angle_gamma   90.00
#
_symmetry.space_group_name_H-M   'P 1'
#
loop_
_entity.id
_entity.type
_entity.pdbx_description
1 polymer ?
#
loop_
_entity_poly.entity_id
_entity_poly.type
_entity_poly.pdbx_seq_one_letter_code
_entity_poly.pdbx_strand_id
1 'polypeptide(L)' 'MENIVEELESGSPNLDKMLHLFEEGMKLTKQCRGELKEVEKRISTIVKEGDEFIEKSGIDRS' A
#
# COMPACT_ATOMS: atom_id res chain seq x y z
N MET A 1 25.41 -34.62 -7.73
CA MET A 1 23.95 -34.89 -7.80
C MET A 1 23.30 -34.79 -6.43
N GLU A 2 24.04 -35.02 -5.35
CA GLU A 2 23.58 -34.87 -3.96
C GLU A 2 23.18 -33.41 -3.61
N ASN A 3 23.93 -32.40 -4.07
CA ASN A 3 23.59 -30.97 -3.84
C ASN A 3 22.20 -30.53 -4.36
N ILE A 4 21.72 -31.14 -5.46
CA ILE A 4 20.40 -30.80 -6.03
C ILE A 4 19.28 -31.42 -5.18
N VAL A 5 19.56 -32.57 -4.57
CA VAL A 5 18.62 -33.26 -3.67
C VAL A 5 18.53 -32.53 -2.35
N GLU A 6 19.64 -32.03 -1.79
CA GLU A 6 19.64 -31.17 -0.60
C GLU A 6 18.86 -29.87 -0.81
N GLU A 7 18.99 -29.21 -1.97
CA GLU A 7 18.19 -28.02 -2.29
C GLU A 7 16.69 -28.34 -2.38
N LEU A 8 16.32 -29.49 -2.94
CA LEU A 8 14.91 -29.92 -3.07
C LEU A 8 14.30 -30.39 -1.74
N GLU A 9 15.07 -31.09 -0.89
CA GLU A 9 14.67 -31.49 0.47
C GLU A 9 14.64 -30.29 1.42
N SER A 10 15.41 -29.24 1.13
CA SER A 10 15.38 -28.02 1.93
C SER A 10 14.00 -27.38 1.94
N GLY A 11 13.19 -27.50 0.85
CA GLY A 11 11.74 -27.24 0.66
C GLY A 11 11.04 -26.09 1.42
N SER A 12 11.29 -25.99 2.73
CA SER A 12 11.01 -24.89 3.65
C SER A 12 11.43 -23.48 3.22
N PRO A 13 12.60 -23.19 2.60
CA PRO A 13 12.97 -21.81 2.30
C PRO A 13 12.06 -21.19 1.24
N ASN A 14 11.34 -22.00 0.45
CA ASN A 14 10.36 -21.48 -0.50
C ASN A 14 9.09 -20.99 0.20
N LEU A 15 8.58 -21.73 1.19
CA LEU A 15 7.39 -21.32 1.93
C LEU A 15 7.63 -20.07 2.77
N ASP A 16 8.73 -20.02 3.53
CA ASP A 16 9.07 -18.85 4.34
C ASP A 16 9.31 -17.61 3.47
N LYS A 17 9.96 -17.80 2.31
CA LYS A 17 10.15 -16.72 1.33
C LYS A 17 8.82 -16.27 0.71
N MET A 18 7.90 -17.18 0.39
CA MET A 18 6.56 -16.85 -0.10
C MET A 18 5.75 -16.08 0.96
N LEU A 19 5.84 -16.49 2.23
CA LEU A 19 5.20 -15.78 3.34
C LEU A 19 5.79 -14.38 3.52
N HIS A 20 7.11 -14.24 3.45
CA HIS A 20 7.77 -12.94 3.52
C HIS A 20 7.34 -12.00 2.40
N LEU A 21 7.35 -12.48 1.15
CA LEU A 21 6.90 -11.71 -0.02
C LEU A 21 5.42 -11.32 0.09
N PHE A 22 4.58 -12.21 0.64
CA PHE A 22 3.17 -11.92 0.89
C PHE A 22 3.00 -10.82 1.95
N GLU A 23 3.74 -10.89 3.06
CA GLU A 23 3.74 -9.84 4.09
C GLU A 23 4.21 -8.49 3.56
N GLU A 24 5.27 -8.47 2.74
CA GLU A 24 5.73 -7.25 2.07
C GLU A 24 4.66 -6.69 1.12
N GLY A 25 4.02 -7.54 0.31
CA GLY A 25 2.91 -7.15 -0.56
C GLY A 25 1.72 -6.57 0.22
N MET A 26 1.40 -7.13 1.38
CA MET A 26 0.36 -6.60 2.28
C MET A 26 0.73 -5.23 2.84
N LYS A 27 2.00 -5.03 3.25
CA LYS A 27 2.48 -3.72 3.75
C LYS A 27 2.40 -2.65 2.66
N LEU A 28 2.89 -2.96 1.46
CA LEU A 28 2.82 -2.05 0.30
C LEU A 28 1.37 -1.68 -0.03
N THR A 29 0.47 -2.67 -0.08
CA THR A 29 -0.95 -2.43 -0.33
C THR A 29 -1.57 -1.51 0.72
N LYS A 30 -1.20 -1.70 2.00
CA LYS A 30 -1.66 -0.84 3.10
C LYS A 30 -1.16 0.59 2.96
N GLN A 31 0.10 0.77 2.54
CA GLN A 31 0.69 2.10 2.30
C GLN A 31 -0.02 2.82 1.15
N CYS A 32 -0.16 2.17 -0.01
CA CYS A 32 -0.86 2.76 -1.15
C CYS A 32 -2.30 3.16 -0.81
N ARG A 33 -3.03 2.34 -0.05
CA ARG A 33 -4.37 2.70 0.44
C ARG A 33 -4.36 3.91 1.37
N GLY A 34 -3.33 4.04 2.20
CA GLY A 34 -3.14 5.21 3.07
C GLY A 34 -2.93 6.49 2.26
N GLU A 35 -2.03 6.45 1.28
CA GLU A 35 -1.75 7.58 0.38
C GLU A 35 -2.98 7.97 -0.44
N LEU A 36 -3.68 6.99 -1.02
CA LEU A 36 -4.93 7.26 -1.74
C LEU A 36 -5.97 7.95 -0.84
N LYS A 37 -6.13 7.48 0.40
CA LYS A 37 -7.07 8.10 1.36
C LYS A 37 -6.68 9.53 1.72
N GLU A 38 -5.38 9.82 1.83
CA GLU A 38 -4.89 11.18 2.08
C GLU A 38 -5.18 12.09 0.89
N VAL A 39 -4.91 11.61 -0.33
CA VAL A 39 -5.22 12.33 -1.57
C VAL A 39 -6.72 12.58 -1.70
N GLU A 40 -7.56 11.57 -1.48
CA GLU A 40 -9.02 11.70 -1.49
C GLU A 40 -9.50 12.72 -0.45
N LYS A 41 -8.94 12.69 0.77
CA LYS A 41 -9.24 13.68 1.81
C LYS A 41 -8.88 15.08 1.36
N ARG A 42 -7.71 15.26 0.74
CA ARG A 42 -7.28 16.56 0.22
C ARG A 42 -8.15 17.04 -0.93
N ILE A 43 -8.54 16.16 -1.85
CA ILE A 43 -9.48 16.51 -2.92
C ILE A 43 -10.82 16.96 -2.33
N SER A 44 -11.27 16.33 -1.23
CA SER A 44 -12.53 16.69 -0.58
C SER A 44 -12.54 18.09 0.06
N THR A 45 -11.37 18.67 0.34
CA THR A 45 -11.25 20.06 0.85
C THR A 45 -11.14 21.09 -0.25
N ILE A 46 -10.96 20.67 -1.51
CA ILE A 46 -10.93 21.56 -2.67
C ILE A 46 -12.36 21.96 -3.02
N VAL A 47 -12.62 23.27 -3.08
CA VAL A 47 -13.90 23.85 -3.50
C VAL A 47 -13.68 24.81 -4.66
N LYS A 48 -14.70 24.95 -5.51
CA LYS A 48 -14.70 25.95 -6.60
C LYS A 48 -15.22 27.29 -6.07
N GLU A 49 -14.43 28.34 -6.21
CA GLU A 49 -14.79 29.71 -5.86
C GLU A 49 -14.59 30.59 -7.12
N GLY A 50 -15.70 31.00 -7.75
CA GLY A 50 -15.65 31.63 -9.07
C GLY A 50 -15.12 30.67 -10.15
N ASP A 51 -14.06 31.08 -10.86
CA ASP A 51 -13.35 30.26 -11.85
C ASP A 51 -12.10 29.57 -11.29
N GLU A 52 -11.82 29.71 -9.99
CA GLU A 52 -10.65 29.11 -9.33
C GLU A 52 -11.03 27.96 -8.40
N PHE A 53 -10.11 27.00 -8.21
CA PHE A 53 -10.23 25.94 -7.22
C PHE A 53 -9.32 26.27 -6.03
N ILE A 54 -9.90 26.36 -4.84
CA ILE A 54 -9.19 26.71 -3.61
C ILE A 54 -9.30 25.58 -2.58
N GLU A 55 -8.23 25.35 -1.83
CA GLU A 55 -8.20 24.37 -0.74
C GLU A 55 -8.72 25.04 0.56
N LYS A 56 -9.92 24.67 1.03
CA LYS A 56 -10.46 25.17 2.30
C LYS A 56 -10.06 24.23 3.45
N SER A 57 -8.90 24.49 4.06
CA SER A 57 -8.47 23.83 5.30
C SER A 57 -9.40 24.24 6.46
N GLY A 58 -10.49 23.51 6.70
CA GLY A 58 -11.40 23.79 7.82
C GLY A 58 -12.85 23.35 7.68
N ILE A 59 -13.25 22.71 6.57
CA ILE A 59 -14.59 22.13 6.48
C ILE A 59 -14.58 20.77 7.19
N ASP A 60 -14.60 20.82 8.53
CA ASP A 60 -15.10 19.72 9.32
C ASP A 60 -16.59 19.61 8.97
N ARG A 61 -16.95 18.64 8.13
CA ARG A 61 -18.36 18.34 7.85
C ARG A 61 -18.95 17.74 9.12
N SER A 62 -19.37 18.62 10.04
CA SER A 62 -20.32 18.33 11.11
C SER A 62 -21.61 17.73 10.56
#